data_AF-A0A6N6S519-F1
#
_entry.id   AF-A0A6N6S519-F1
#
_cell.length_a   1.000
_cell.length_b   1.000
_cell.length_c   1.000
_cell.angle_alpha   90.00
_cell.angle_beta   90.00
_cell.angle_gamma   90.00
#
_symmetry.space_group_name_H-M   'P 1'
#
loop_
_entity.id
_entity.type
_entity.pdbx_description
1 polymer ?
#
loop_
_entity_poly.entity_id
_entity_poly.type
_entity_poly.pdbx_seq_one_letter_code
_entity_poly.pdbx_strand_id
1 'polypeptide(L)'
;MQKKRDLTSREKIIRTATDLFYRQGYHQTGINQIIEESGIAKATFYSNFKSKEELCIAYLRELDRLDTDAIKNLLNSLNNPYERYMAIIKGVKDYVQGTDFRGCAFGNIAVEITEPDHPIRKEVRLHEDRFRSILKDVVRDLKNSDPGFGKTHPSP
;
A
#
# COMPACT_ATOMS: atom_id res chain seq x y z
N MET A 1 -2.20 28.78 9.06
CA MET A 1 -1.92 27.85 10.19
C MET A 1 -2.98 26.75 10.18
N GLN A 2 -2.65 25.56 9.70
CA GLN A 2 -3.61 24.45 9.62
C GLN A 2 -3.59 23.69 10.95
N LYS A 3 -4.73 23.63 11.62
CA LYS A 3 -4.89 22.99 12.94
C LYS A 3 -4.61 21.49 12.77
N LYS A 4 -3.54 20.99 13.39
CA LYS A 4 -3.19 19.56 13.38
C LYS A 4 -4.30 18.82 14.13
N ARG A 5 -5.15 18.09 13.41
CA ARG A 5 -6.19 17.25 14.02
C ARG A 5 -5.51 16.12 14.78
N ASP A 6 -5.94 15.89 16.01
CA ASP A 6 -5.52 14.72 16.78
C ASP A 6 -6.06 13.44 16.14
N LEU A 7 -5.20 12.41 16.08
CA LEU A 7 -5.60 11.10 15.61
C LEU A 7 -6.65 10.51 16.56
N THR A 8 -7.74 10.03 15.99
CA THR A 8 -8.73 9.20 16.67
C THR A 8 -8.10 7.91 17.18
N SER A 9 -8.74 7.27 18.16
CA SER A 9 -8.29 5.95 18.66
C SER A 9 -8.14 4.93 17.54
N ARG A 10 -9.06 4.93 16.57
CA ARG A 10 -9.00 4.05 15.39
C ARG A 10 -7.75 4.29 14.55
N GLU A 11 -7.44 5.55 14.25
CA GLU A 11 -6.25 5.93 13.48
C GLU A 11 -4.96 5.58 14.23
N LYS A 12 -4.91 5.77 15.55
CA LYS A 12 -3.75 5.37 16.38
C LYS A 12 -3.52 3.86 16.35
N ILE A 13 -4.58 3.06 16.45
CA ILE A 13 -4.49 1.60 16.38
C ILE A 13 -3.98 1.18 15.00
N ILE A 14 -4.54 1.70 13.91
CA ILE A 14 -4.10 1.36 12.54
C ILE A 14 -2.64 1.76 12.32
N ARG A 15 -2.24 2.95 12.76
CA ARG A 15 -0.86 3.41 12.63
C ARG A 15 0.12 2.51 13.36
N THR A 16 -0.24 2.07 14.56
CA THR A 16 0.59 1.14 15.34
C THR A 16 0.66 -0.22 14.67
N ALA A 17 -0.48 -0.74 14.21
CA ALA A 17 -0.54 -2.00 13.46
C ALA A 17 0.25 -1.93 12.14
N THR A 18 0.27 -0.78 11.46
CA THR A 18 1.06 -0.54 10.24
C THR A 18 2.54 -0.76 10.49
N ASP A 19 3.09 -0.13 11.53
CA ASP A 19 4.51 -0.29 11.89
C ASP A 19 4.82 -1.75 12.27
N LEU A 20 4.01 -2.33 13.15
CA LEU A 20 4.23 -3.67 13.67
C LEU A 20 4.11 -4.74 12.58
N PHE A 21 3.02 -4.76 11.81
CA PHE A 21 2.85 -5.73 10.73
C PHE A 21 3.95 -5.63 9.69
N TYR A 22 4.40 -4.41 9.34
CA TYR A 22 5.46 -4.24 8.35
C TYR A 22 6.84 -4.66 8.88
N ARG A 23 7.12 -4.39 10.16
CA ARG A 23 8.43 -4.68 10.77
C ARG A 23 8.61 -6.15 11.14
N GLN A 24 7.57 -6.79 11.67
CA GLN A 24 7.68 -8.12 12.29
C GLN A 24 6.78 -9.20 11.66
N GLY A 25 5.85 -8.84 10.78
CA GLY A 25 4.90 -9.76 10.15
C GLY A 25 3.59 -9.91 10.92
N TYR A 26 2.52 -10.27 10.20
CA TYR A 26 1.17 -10.36 10.73
C TYR A 26 1.02 -11.43 11.82
N HIS A 27 1.57 -12.63 11.61
CA HIS A 27 1.45 -13.74 12.56
C HIS A 27 2.16 -13.45 13.87
N GLN A 28 3.33 -12.79 13.78
CA GLN A 28 4.15 -12.44 14.94
C GLN A 28 3.66 -11.20 15.70
N THR A 29 2.66 -10.48 15.18
CA THR A 29 2.02 -9.38 15.91
C THR A 29 0.78 -9.84 16.67
N GLY A 30 0.82 -9.66 18.00
CA GLY A 30 -0.30 -9.92 18.89
C GLY A 30 -1.14 -8.67 19.17
N ILE A 31 -2.44 -8.86 19.43
CA ILE A 31 -3.36 -7.74 19.79
C ILE A 31 -2.88 -6.99 21.04
N ASN A 32 -2.41 -7.69 22.06
CA ASN A 32 -1.95 -7.05 23.31
C ASN A 32 -0.77 -6.11 23.07
N GLN A 33 0.17 -6.50 22.20
CA GLN A 33 1.29 -5.64 21.82
C GLN A 33 0.78 -4.37 21.11
N ILE A 34 -0.17 -4.51 20.17
CA ILE A 34 -0.77 -3.35 19.49
C ILE A 34 -1.47 -2.42 20.50
N ILE A 35 -2.20 -2.97 21.47
CA ILE A 35 -2.87 -2.20 22.52
C ILE A 35 -1.85 -1.42 23.35
N GLU A 36 -0.79 -2.08 23.80
CA GLU A 36 0.27 -1.49 24.60
C GLU A 36 0.99 -0.37 23.83
N GLU A 37 1.48 -0.66 22.61
CA GLU A 37 2.24 0.30 21.81
C GLU A 37 1.39 1.45 21.27
N SER A 38 0.08 1.24 21.06
CA SER A 38 -0.83 2.31 20.64
C SER A 38 -1.24 3.24 21.79
N GLY A 39 -1.02 2.83 23.04
CA GLY A 39 -1.47 3.55 24.24
C GLY A 39 -3.00 3.64 24.37
N ILE A 40 -3.74 2.79 23.64
CA ILE A 40 -5.21 2.77 23.66
C ILE A 40 -5.69 1.75 24.70
N ALA A 41 -6.70 2.12 25.49
CA ALA A 41 -7.29 1.19 26.45
C ALA A 41 -7.88 -0.04 25.74
N LYS A 42 -7.73 -1.23 26.35
CA LYS A 42 -8.21 -2.51 25.81
C LYS A 42 -9.69 -2.46 25.39
N ALA A 43 -10.56 -1.90 26.22
CA ALA A 43 -11.98 -1.77 25.90
C ALA A 43 -12.21 -0.90 24.65
N THR A 44 -11.44 0.17 24.47
CA THR A 44 -11.49 1.04 23.29
C THR A 44 -10.92 0.36 22.05
N PHE A 45 -9.92 -0.51 22.19
CA PHE A 45 -9.46 -1.33 21.06
C PHE A 45 -10.61 -2.21 20.54
N TYR A 46 -11.25 -2.97 21.44
CA TYR A 46 -12.34 -3.87 21.06
C TYR A 46 -13.62 -3.16 20.62
N SER A 47 -13.81 -1.89 20.96
CA SER A 47 -14.90 -1.08 20.38
C SER A 47 -14.62 -0.65 18.93
N ASN A 48 -13.37 -0.70 18.48
CA ASN A 48 -12.96 -0.33 17.11
C ASN A 48 -12.71 -1.54 16.21
N PHE A 49 -12.18 -2.64 16.76
CA PHE A 49 -11.84 -3.86 16.02
C PHE A 49 -12.18 -5.10 16.84
N LYS A 50 -12.96 -6.01 16.25
CA LYS A 50 -13.38 -7.26 16.86
C LYS A 50 -12.30 -8.34 16.81
N SER A 51 -11.38 -8.25 15.85
CA SER A 51 -10.32 -9.25 15.63
C SER A 51 -9.05 -8.64 15.03
N LYS A 52 -7.95 -9.41 15.07
CA LYS A 52 -6.70 -9.07 14.39
C LYS A 52 -6.90 -9.03 12.86
N GLU A 53 -7.76 -9.91 12.34
CA GLU A 53 -8.12 -9.94 10.92
C GLU A 53 -8.79 -8.64 10.48
N GLU A 54 -9.78 -8.16 11.23
CA GLU A 54 -10.50 -6.91 10.91
C GLU A 54 -9.54 -5.71 10.92
N LEU A 55 -8.61 -5.69 11.87
CA LEU A 55 -7.56 -4.67 11.93
C LEU A 55 -6.61 -4.76 10.73
N CYS A 56 -6.19 -5.96 10.32
CA CYS A 56 -5.33 -6.14 9.14
C CYS A 56 -6.04 -5.69 7.86
N ILE A 57 -7.32 -6.01 7.68
CA ILE A 57 -8.13 -5.52 6.56
C ILE A 57 -8.17 -3.99 6.55
N ALA A 58 -8.40 -3.37 7.70
CA ALA A 58 -8.43 -1.91 7.81
C ALA A 58 -7.06 -1.27 7.51
N TYR A 59 -5.98 -1.90 7.96
CA TYR A 59 -4.61 -1.52 7.64
C TYR A 59 -4.33 -1.57 6.13
N LEU A 60 -4.64 -2.69 5.47
CA LEU A 60 -4.41 -2.87 4.03
C LEU A 60 -5.22 -1.86 3.19
N ARG A 61 -6.47 -1.59 3.59
CA ARG A 61 -7.31 -0.59 2.91
C ARG A 61 -6.76 0.81 3.04
N GLU A 62 -6.22 1.17 4.20
CA GLU A 62 -5.63 2.50 4.40
C GLU A 62 -4.34 2.65 3.59
N LEU A 63 -3.48 1.62 3.57
CA LEU A 63 -2.31 1.61 2.69
C LEU A 63 -2.69 1.72 1.22
N ASP A 64 -3.64 0.90 0.74
CA ASP A 64 -4.08 0.90 -0.66
C ASP A 64 -4.62 2.28 -1.07
N ARG A 65 -5.38 2.93 -0.17
CA ARG A 65 -5.88 4.28 -0.37
C ARG A 65 -4.73 5.29 -0.49
N LEU A 66 -3.80 5.29 0.46
CA LEU A 66 -2.66 6.21 0.46
C LEU A 66 -1.78 6.05 -0.78
N ASP A 67 -1.44 4.81 -1.14
CA ASP A 67 -0.63 4.49 -2.31
C ASP A 67 -1.34 4.89 -3.61
N THR A 68 -2.62 4.54 -3.73
CA THR A 68 -3.42 4.89 -4.92
C THR A 68 -3.57 6.39 -5.06
N ASP A 69 -3.85 7.11 -3.97
CA ASP A 69 -3.98 8.57 -3.97
C ASP A 69 -2.63 9.23 -4.35
N ALA A 70 -1.52 8.77 -3.78
CA ALA A 70 -0.19 9.29 -4.07
C ALA A 70 0.18 9.11 -5.56
N ILE A 71 -0.02 7.90 -6.10
CA ILE A 71 0.28 7.61 -7.51
C ILE A 71 -0.62 8.41 -8.43
N LYS A 72 -1.93 8.46 -8.17
CA LYS A 72 -2.87 9.23 -9.01
C LYS A 72 -2.55 10.72 -9.00
N ASN A 73 -2.27 11.29 -7.83
CA ASN A 73 -1.90 12.71 -7.72
C ASN A 73 -0.62 13.03 -8.49
N LEU A 74 0.40 12.17 -8.37
CA LEU A 74 1.63 12.30 -9.15
C LEU A 74 1.35 12.24 -10.66
N LEU A 75 0.61 11.22 -11.11
CA LEU A 75 0.30 11.04 -12.53
C LEU A 75 -0.57 12.17 -13.10
N ASN A 76 -1.48 12.74 -12.32
CA ASN A 76 -2.35 13.84 -12.74
C ASN A 76 -1.61 15.19 -12.80
N SER A 77 -0.45 15.31 -12.13
CA SER A 77 0.40 16.50 -12.21
C SER A 77 1.28 16.55 -13.46
N LEU A 78 1.29 15.49 -14.26
CA LEU A 78 2.16 15.31 -15.43
C LEU A 78 1.31 15.15 -16.70
N ASN A 79 1.63 15.91 -17.74
CA ASN A 79 0.91 15.85 -19.02
C ASN A 79 1.58 14.94 -20.05
N ASN A 80 2.90 14.74 -19.95
CA ASN A 80 3.66 13.94 -20.92
C ASN A 80 3.58 12.43 -20.55
N PRO A 81 3.14 11.55 -21.47
CA PRO A 81 3.04 10.11 -21.20
C PRO A 81 4.37 9.43 -20.83
N TYR A 82 5.49 9.85 -21.42
CA TYR A 82 6.81 9.34 -21.07
C TYR A 82 7.22 9.76 -19.66
N GLU A 83 6.97 11.02 -19.28
CA GLU A 83 7.22 11.49 -17.91
C GLU A 83 6.36 10.75 -16.90
N ARG A 84 5.09 10.47 -17.21
CA ARG A 84 4.18 9.67 -16.37
C ARG A 84 4.72 8.24 -16.17
N TYR A 85 5.21 7.61 -17.23
CA TYR A 85 5.86 6.30 -17.15
C TYR A 85 7.12 6.34 -16.27
N MET A 86 8.02 7.29 -16.54
CA MET A 86 9.25 7.44 -15.77
C MET A 86 8.99 7.80 -14.30
N ALA A 87 7.92 8.54 -14.00
CA ALA A 87 7.51 8.88 -12.65
C ALA A 87 7.15 7.66 -11.81
N ILE A 88 6.52 6.63 -12.40
CA ILE A 88 6.28 5.35 -11.72
C ILE A 88 7.60 4.66 -11.39
N ILE A 89 8.50 4.52 -12.37
CA ILE A 89 9.79 3.84 -12.19
C ILE A 89 10.61 4.55 -11.12
N LYS A 90 10.68 5.89 -11.18
CA LYS A 90 11.37 6.70 -10.19
C LYS A 90 10.70 6.60 -8.83
N GLY A 91 9.37 6.63 -8.75
CA GLY A 91 8.62 6.49 -7.50
C GLY A 91 8.94 5.17 -6.78
N VAL A 92 8.99 4.05 -7.52
CA VAL A 92 9.41 2.76 -6.97
C VAL A 92 10.86 2.80 -6.49
N LYS A 93 11.78 3.35 -7.30
CA LYS A 93 13.19 3.49 -6.92
C LYS A 93 13.35 4.32 -5.64
N ASP A 94 12.73 5.49 -5.58
CA ASP A 94 12.81 6.42 -4.45
C ASP A 94 12.20 5.79 -3.18
N TYR A 95 11.10 5.03 -3.32
CA TYR A 95 10.52 4.28 -2.20
C TYR A 95 11.46 3.21 -1.67
N VAL A 96 12.07 2.41 -2.56
CA VAL A 96 13.01 1.34 -2.18
C VAL A 96 14.29 1.90 -1.55
N GLN A 97 14.80 3.02 -2.04
CA GLN A 97 16.07 3.61 -1.57
C GLN A 97 15.89 4.57 -0.38
N GLY A 98 14.71 5.19 -0.24
CA GLY A 98 14.43 6.22 0.75
C GLY A 98 13.77 5.72 2.03
N THR A 99 13.54 4.41 2.16
CA THR A 99 12.89 3.80 3.33
C THR A 99 13.69 2.61 3.84
N ASP A 100 13.40 2.15 5.07
CA ASP A 100 13.82 0.80 5.52
C ASP A 100 12.97 -0.25 4.80
N PHE A 101 13.18 -0.38 3.50
CA PHE A 101 12.35 -1.18 2.62
C PHE A 101 12.47 -2.67 2.95
N ARG A 102 11.37 -3.25 3.44
CA ARG A 102 11.26 -4.66 3.86
C ARG A 102 10.45 -5.50 2.87
N GLY A 103 10.42 -5.08 1.61
CA GLY A 103 9.52 -5.65 0.61
C GLY A 103 8.18 -4.91 0.54
N CYS A 104 7.30 -5.40 -0.33
CA CYS A 104 5.94 -4.85 -0.48
C CYS A 104 5.09 -5.29 0.71
N ALA A 105 4.43 -4.35 1.39
CA ALA A 105 3.53 -4.64 2.50
C ALA A 105 2.44 -5.68 2.15
N PHE A 106 1.83 -5.56 0.96
CA PHE A 106 0.83 -6.51 0.47
C PHE A 106 1.44 -7.89 0.16
N GLY A 107 2.64 -7.92 -0.42
CA GLY A 107 3.37 -9.16 -0.70
C GLY A 107 3.79 -9.89 0.57
N ASN A 108 4.25 -9.17 1.58
CA ASN A 108 4.61 -9.74 2.88
C ASN A 108 3.39 -10.37 3.56
N ILE A 109 2.23 -9.72 3.51
CA ILE A 109 0.99 -10.32 4.01
C ILE A 109 0.57 -11.54 3.18
N ALA A 110 0.77 -11.51 1.86
CA ALA A 110 0.41 -12.61 0.97
C ALA A 110 1.19 -13.90 1.22
N VAL A 111 2.44 -13.81 1.69
CA VAL A 111 3.24 -15.00 2.03
C VAL A 111 2.87 -15.58 3.39
N GLU A 112 2.31 -14.77 4.28
CA GLU A 112 1.85 -15.21 5.60
C GLU A 112 0.42 -15.79 5.56
N ILE A 113 -0.45 -15.25 4.69
CA ILE A 113 -1.84 -15.68 4.54
C ILE A 113 -1.98 -16.38 3.20
N THR A 114 -1.93 -17.71 3.20
CA THR A 114 -1.82 -18.47 1.94
C THR A 114 -3.18 -18.86 1.36
N GLU A 115 -4.22 -18.91 2.19
CA GLU A 115 -5.56 -19.38 1.84
C GLU A 115 -6.22 -18.44 0.82
N PRO A 116 -6.54 -18.90 -0.40
CA PRO A 116 -7.03 -18.03 -1.48
C PRO A 116 -8.30 -17.24 -1.14
N ASP A 117 -9.22 -17.85 -0.38
CA ASP A 117 -10.51 -17.27 -0.04
C ASP A 117 -10.49 -16.46 1.26
N HIS A 118 -9.31 -16.32 1.90
CA HIS A 118 -9.19 -15.53 3.12
C HIS A 118 -9.54 -14.05 2.87
N PRO A 119 -10.33 -13.40 3.75
CA PRO A 119 -10.67 -11.98 3.61
C PRO A 119 -9.47 -11.03 3.41
N ILE A 120 -8.36 -11.25 4.12
CA ILE A 120 -7.11 -10.50 3.95
C ILE A 120 -6.55 -10.68 2.53
N ARG A 121 -6.58 -11.90 1.99
CA ARG A 121 -6.09 -12.19 0.64
C ARG A 121 -6.92 -11.52 -0.45
N LYS A 122 -8.21 -11.33 -0.21
CA LYS A 122 -9.06 -10.52 -1.09
C LYS A 122 -8.57 -9.07 -1.17
N GLU A 123 -8.23 -8.44 -0.05
CA GLU A 123 -7.73 -7.05 -0.05
C GLU A 123 -6.37 -6.92 -0.77
N VAL A 124 -5.48 -7.92 -0.61
CA VAL A 124 -4.22 -7.97 -1.40
C VAL A 124 -4.50 -8.01 -2.90
N ARG A 125 -5.39 -8.88 -3.36
CA ARG A 125 -5.76 -8.97 -4.79
C ARG A 125 -6.34 -7.66 -5.31
N LEU A 126 -7.21 -7.02 -4.52
CA LEU A 126 -7.82 -5.74 -4.89
C LEU A 126 -6.77 -4.65 -5.11
N HIS A 127 -5.75 -4.58 -4.25
CA HIS A 127 -4.63 -3.66 -4.41
C HIS A 127 -3.80 -3.99 -5.66
N GLU A 128 -3.41 -5.25 -5.85
CA GLU A 128 -2.65 -5.70 -7.02
C GLU A 128 -3.37 -5.38 -8.33
N ASP A 129 -4.68 -5.62 -8.40
CA ASP A 129 -5.49 -5.33 -9.58
C ASP A 129 -5.60 -3.83 -9.84
N ARG A 130 -5.73 -3.01 -8.79
CA ARG A 130 -5.71 -1.54 -8.91
C ARG A 130 -4.38 -1.05 -9.47
N PHE A 131 -3.27 -1.49 -8.87
CA PHE A 131 -1.93 -1.08 -9.32
C PHE A 131 -1.66 -1.56 -10.75
N ARG A 132 -2.04 -2.80 -11.08
CA ARG A 132 -1.96 -3.35 -12.45
C ARG A 132 -2.78 -2.54 -13.44
N SER A 133 -3.98 -2.06 -13.06
CA SER A 133 -4.79 -1.20 -13.91
C SER A 133 -4.07 0.13 -14.20
N ILE A 134 -3.55 0.79 -13.17
CA ILE A 134 -2.81 2.05 -13.30
C ILE A 134 -1.62 1.89 -14.26
N LEU A 135 -0.83 0.82 -14.08
CA LEU A 135 0.32 0.53 -14.96
C LEU A 135 -0.12 0.30 -16.41
N LYS A 136 -1.21 -0.46 -16.62
CA LYS A 136 -1.76 -0.70 -17.96
C LYS A 136 -2.16 0.59 -18.64
N ASP A 137 -2.81 1.51 -17.92
CA ASP A 137 -3.24 2.78 -18.47
C ASP A 137 -2.03 3.67 -18.83
N VAL A 138 -1.04 3.77 -17.95
CA VAL A 138 0.20 4.54 -18.22
C VAL A 138 0.95 3.98 -19.43
N VAL A 139 1.10 2.66 -19.54
CA VAL A 139 1.78 2.03 -20.67
C VAL A 139 0.98 2.19 -21.97
N ARG A 140 -0.35 2.12 -21.90
CA ARG A 140 -1.22 2.36 -23.07
C ARG A 140 -1.05 3.79 -23.58
N ASP A 141 -1.08 4.78 -22.69
CA ASP A 141 -0.91 6.19 -23.04
C ASP A 141 0.46 6.43 -23.68
N LEU A 142 1.52 5.83 -23.14
CA LEU A 142 2.87 5.92 -23.70
C LEU A 142 2.93 5.33 -25.12
N LYS A 143 2.42 4.11 -25.33
CA LYS A 143 2.39 3.47 -26.66
C LYS A 143 1.60 4.28 -27.70
N ASN A 144 0.52 4.93 -27.28
CA ASN A 144 -0.26 5.78 -28.17
C ASN A 144 0.48 7.06 -28.56
N SER A 145 1.29 7.61 -27.65
CA SER A 145 2.12 8.79 -27.91
C SER A 145 3.41 8.50 -28.68
N ASP A 146 3.92 7.28 -28.58
CA ASP A 146 5.08 6.78 -29.31
C ASP A 146 4.82 5.35 -29.82
N PRO A 147 4.32 5.19 -31.06
CA PRO A 147 4.08 3.89 -31.67
C PRO A 147 5.35 3.05 -31.92
N GLY A 148 6.54 3.65 -31.74
CA GLY A 148 7.83 2.95 -31.76
C GLY A 148 8.19 2.30 -30.42
N PHE A 149 7.56 2.72 -29.32
CA PHE A 149 7.83 2.20 -27.98
C PHE A 149 7.52 0.70 -27.86
N GLY A 150 8.53 -0.07 -27.46
CA GLY A 150 8.43 -1.53 -27.29
C GLY A 150 8.68 -2.34 -28.57
N LYS A 151 9.00 -1.71 -29.71
CA LYS A 151 9.64 -2.41 -30.82
C LYS A 151 11.08 -2.69 -30.40
N THR A 152 11.39 -3.94 -30.08
CA THR A 152 12.78 -4.35 -29.87
C THR A 152 13.52 -4.11 -31.18
N HIS A 153 14.51 -3.23 -31.19
CA HIS A 153 15.56 -3.35 -32.19
C HIS A 153 16.14 -4.76 -32.03
N PRO A 154 16.29 -5.54 -33.11
CA PRO A 154 16.99 -6.81 -33.02
C PRO A 154 18.36 -6.50 -32.40
N SER A 155 18.65 -7.12 -31.24
CA SER A 155 19.99 -7.07 -30.67
C SER A 155 20.99 -7.51 -31.76
N PRO A 156 22.14 -6.84 -31.89
CA PRO A 156 23.15 -7.18 -32.88
C PRO A 156 23.70 -8.60 -32.70
#